data_AF-A0A183L821-F1
#
_entry.id   AF-A0A183L821-F1
#
_cell.length_a   1.000
_cell.length_b   1.000
_cell.length_c   1.000
_cell.angle_alpha   90.00
_cell.angle_beta   90.00
_cell.angle_gamma   90.00
#
_symmetry.space_group_name_H-M   'P 1'
#
loop_
_entity.id
_entity.type
_entity.pdbx_description
1 polymer ?
#
loop_
_entity_poly.entity_id
_entity_poly.type
_entity_poly.pdbx_seq_one_letter_code
_entity_poly.pdbx_strand_id
1 'polypeptide(L)'
;MQEKTTSEAASSAAVGLNIHKGKSKILRYNSECTHPITIDGDDLEDVKTFTYLGSIIDEQGGCDADVKARIGKARAAYLQLRNIWNSKQLSTNTK
;
A
#
# COMPACT_ATOMS: atom_id res chain seq x y z
N MET A 1 0.16 -16.16 12.80
CA MET A 1 0.81 -14.92 12.29
C MET A 1 2.05 -14.57 13.13
N GLN A 2 1.99 -14.67 14.46
CA GLN A 2 3.15 -14.53 15.35
C GLN A 2 4.33 -15.46 15.01
N GLU A 3 4.08 -16.76 14.81
CA GLU A 3 5.14 -17.74 14.48
C GLU A 3 5.91 -17.36 13.22
N LYS A 4 5.20 -16.94 12.16
CA LYS A 4 5.83 -16.49 10.91
C LYS A 4 6.69 -15.25 11.11
N THR A 5 6.19 -14.27 11.87
CA THR A 5 6.93 -13.03 12.20
C THR A 5 8.20 -13.35 12.98
N THR A 6 8.12 -14.30 13.92
CA THR A 6 9.28 -14.77 14.71
C THR A 6 10.30 -15.50 13.83
N SER A 7 9.83 -16.36 12.92
CA SER A 7 10.68 -17.07 11.96
C SER A 7 11.35 -16.13 10.97
N GLU A 8 10.66 -15.10 10.50
CA GLU A 8 11.20 -14.06 9.62
C GLU A 8 12.25 -13.21 10.33
N ALA A 9 12.01 -12.83 11.60
CA ALA A 9 12.99 -12.12 12.41
C ALA A 9 14.27 -12.93 12.59
N ALA A 10 14.16 -14.22 12.92
CA ALA A 10 15.30 -15.11 13.07
C ALA A 10 16.08 -15.30 11.75
N SER A 11 15.35 -15.49 10.64
CA SER A 11 15.96 -15.66 9.30
C SER A 11 16.66 -14.40 8.83
N SER A 12 16.08 -13.23 9.10
CA SER A 12 16.68 -11.92 8.82
C SER A 12 17.98 -11.73 9.61
N ALA A 13 17.95 -12.02 10.92
CA ALA A 13 19.12 -11.91 11.78
C ALA A 13 20.27 -12.83 11.33
N ALA A 14 19.95 -14.04 10.85
CA ALA A 14 20.95 -14.97 10.33
C ALA A 14 21.72 -14.44 9.10
N VAL A 15 21.12 -13.54 8.33
CA VAL A 15 21.78 -12.85 7.20
C VAL A 15 22.25 -11.43 7.53
N GLY A 16 22.25 -11.06 8.81
CA GLY A 16 22.69 -9.74 9.29
C GLY A 16 21.69 -8.61 9.09
N LEU A 17 20.42 -8.92 8.80
CA LEU A 17 19.34 -7.95 8.68
C LEU A 17 18.52 -7.87 9.98
N ASN A 18 18.08 -6.67 10.33
CA ASN A 18 17.24 -6.43 11.51
C ASN A 18 15.89 -5.85 11.11
N ILE A 19 14.81 -6.37 11.69
CA ILE A 19 13.48 -5.83 11.48
C ILE A 19 13.31 -4.55 12.29
N HIS A 20 13.02 -3.44 11.60
CA HIS A 20 12.81 -2.16 12.26
C HIS A 20 11.38 -2.08 12.80
N LYS A 21 11.22 -2.36 14.09
CA LYS A 21 9.92 -2.42 14.79
C LYS A 21 9.03 -1.21 14.56
N GLY A 22 9.53 0.00 14.81
CA GLY A 22 8.74 1.24 14.62
C GLY A 22 8.38 1.60 13.18
N LYS A 23 8.91 0.89 12.19
CA LYS A 23 8.55 1.06 10.76
C LYS A 23 7.73 -0.13 10.24
N SER A 24 7.66 -1.20 11.02
CA SER A 24 6.96 -2.42 10.66
C SER A 24 5.52 -2.29 11.10
N LYS A 25 4.60 -2.65 10.20
CA LYS A 25 3.17 -2.61 10.44
C LYS A 25 2.56 -3.88 9.89
N ILE A 26 1.41 -4.27 10.41
CA ILE A 26 0.70 -5.48 10.01
C ILE A 26 -0.57 -5.09 9.29
N LEU A 27 -0.78 -5.67 8.11
CA LEU A 27 -2.07 -5.66 7.44
C LEU A 27 -2.66 -7.07 7.53
N ARG A 28 -3.79 -7.21 8.22
CA ARG A 28 -4.49 -8.50 8.32
C ARG A 28 -5.50 -8.61 7.19
N TYR A 29 -5.21 -9.47 6.22
CA TYR A 29 -6.14 -9.80 5.15
C TYR A 29 -7.05 -10.96 5.57
N ASN A 30 -8.37 -10.79 5.45
CA ASN A 30 -9.38 -11.83 5.68
C ASN A 30 -9.21 -12.61 7.00
N SER A 31 -8.71 -11.97 8.06
CA SER A 31 -8.40 -12.64 9.32
C SER A 31 -9.08 -11.95 10.49
N GLU A 32 -9.83 -12.74 11.28
CA GLU A 32 -10.39 -12.33 12.58
C GLU A 32 -9.35 -12.38 13.71
N CYS A 33 -8.08 -12.62 13.40
CA CYS A 33 -7.06 -12.67 14.43
C CYS A 33 -6.99 -11.29 15.11
N THR A 34 -7.28 -11.23 16.41
CA THR A 34 -7.25 -10.00 17.23
C THR A 34 -6.03 -9.91 18.15
N HIS A 35 -5.27 -11.00 18.27
CA HIS A 35 -4.09 -11.02 19.14
C HIS A 35 -3.02 -10.10 18.57
N PRO A 36 -2.40 -9.23 19.39
CA PRO A 36 -1.24 -8.44 18.98
C PRO A 36 -0.11 -9.34 18.49
N ILE A 37 0.68 -8.80 17.56
CA ILE A 37 1.91 -9.45 17.12
C ILE A 37 3.06 -8.61 17.62
N THR A 38 4.02 -9.28 18.25
CA THR A 38 5.16 -8.63 18.88
C THR A 38 6.46 -8.99 18.19
N ILE A 39 7.38 -8.02 18.17
CA ILE A 39 8.80 -8.25 17.86
C ILE A 39 9.62 -7.77 19.06
N ASP A 40 10.32 -8.71 19.70
CA ASP A 40 11.03 -8.54 20.97
C ASP A 40 10.20 -7.84 22.06
N GLY A 41 8.90 -8.15 22.14
CA GLY A 41 7.99 -7.60 23.13
C GLY A 41 7.31 -6.27 22.75
N ASP A 42 7.68 -5.65 21.63
CA ASP A 42 7.00 -4.46 21.11
C ASP A 42 5.85 -4.87 20.16
N ASP A 43 4.65 -4.38 20.43
CA ASP A 43 3.48 -4.57 19.56
C ASP A 43 3.67 -3.83 18.23
N LEU A 44 3.35 -4.50 17.13
CA LEU A 44 3.31 -3.91 15.81
C LEU A 44 1.94 -3.25 15.54
N GLU A 45 1.95 -2.10 14.87
CA GLU A 45 0.72 -1.38 14.50
C GLU A 45 -0.08 -2.17 13.46
N ASP A 46 -1.35 -2.45 13.77
CA ASP A 46 -2.32 -2.99 12.80
C ASP A 46 -2.86 -1.86 11.92
N VAL A 47 -2.61 -1.94 10.62
CA VAL A 47 -3.11 -1.00 9.61
C VAL A 47 -4.23 -1.62 8.79
N LYS A 48 -5.18 -0.77 8.38
CA LYS A 48 -6.30 -1.17 7.51
C LYS A 48 -5.97 -1.15 6.03
N THR A 49 -4.96 -0.37 5.65
CA THR A 49 -4.52 -0.23 4.26
C THR A 49 -3.00 -0.14 4.20
N PHE A 50 -2.43 -0.69 3.15
CA PHE A 50 -1.01 -0.60 2.83
C PHE A 50 -0.84 -0.24 1.36
N THR A 51 0.11 0.65 1.06
CA THR A 51 0.43 0.98 -0.34
C THR A 51 1.71 0.26 -0.73
N TYR A 52 1.58 -0.69 -1.65
CA TYR A 52 2.72 -1.43 -2.19
C TYR A 52 2.82 -1.21 -3.70
N LEU A 53 3.98 -0.72 -4.15
CA LEU A 53 4.28 -0.44 -5.57
C LEU A 53 3.18 0.37 -6.29
N GLY A 54 2.54 1.30 -5.57
CA GLY A 54 1.49 2.16 -6.09
C GLY A 54 0.08 1.55 -6.09
N SER A 55 -0.07 0.29 -5.70
CA SER A 55 -1.36 -0.35 -5.45
C SER A 55 -1.74 -0.24 -3.98
N ILE A 56 -3.02 0.02 -3.71
CA ILE A 56 -3.58 -0.02 -2.35
C ILE A 56 -4.08 -1.43 -2.07
N ILE A 57 -3.63 -2.01 -0.96
CA ILE A 57 -4.12 -3.28 -0.42
C ILE A 57 -4.86 -2.95 0.86
N ASP A 58 -6.13 -3.33 0.97
CA ASP A 58 -6.93 -3.16 2.18
C ASP A 58 -7.11 -4.48 2.95
N GLU A 59 -7.64 -4.39 4.16
CA GLU A 59 -7.90 -5.54 5.03
C GLU A 59 -8.94 -6.51 4.45
N GLN A 60 -9.83 -6.01 3.58
CA GLN A 60 -10.80 -6.80 2.82
C GLN A 60 -10.16 -7.50 1.60
N GLY A 61 -8.92 -7.11 1.26
CA GLY A 61 -8.14 -7.37 0.04
C GLY A 61 -8.96 -7.35 -1.24
N GLY A 62 -9.91 -6.42 -1.28
CA GLY A 62 -10.56 -6.03 -2.52
C GLY A 62 -9.68 -5.06 -3.30
N CYS A 63 -10.02 -4.85 -4.57
CA CYS A 63 -9.40 -3.80 -5.37
C CYS A 63 -10.19 -2.47 -5.31
N ASP A 64 -11.31 -2.39 -4.58
CA ASP A 64 -12.19 -1.22 -4.60
C ASP A 64 -11.47 0.06 -4.19
N ALA A 65 -10.72 0.01 -3.09
CA ALA A 65 -9.91 1.13 -2.61
C ALA A 65 -8.88 1.59 -3.67
N ASP A 66 -8.19 0.64 -4.31
CA ASP A 66 -7.19 0.93 -5.34
C ASP A 66 -7.83 1.51 -6.61
N VAL A 67 -8.90 0.90 -7.11
CA VAL A 67 -9.65 1.36 -8.29
C VAL A 67 -10.18 2.77 -8.06
N LYS A 68 -10.79 3.02 -6.90
CA LYS A 68 -11.30 4.34 -6.53
C LYS A 68 -10.19 5.38 -6.48
N ALA A 69 -9.03 5.04 -5.89
CA ALA A 69 -7.88 5.93 -5.85
C ALA A 69 -7.32 6.24 -7.26
N ARG A 70 -7.22 5.23 -8.13
CA ARG A 70 -6.76 5.41 -9.52
C ARG A 70 -7.72 6.27 -10.35
N ILE A 71 -9.03 6.06 -10.22
CA ILE A 71 -10.05 6.89 -10.85
C ILE A 71 -9.94 8.35 -10.36
N GLY A 72 -9.75 8.56 -9.07
CA GLY A 72 -9.53 9.89 -8.50
C GLY A 72 -8.32 10.61 -9.10
N LYS A 73 -7.17 9.92 -9.19
CA LYS A 73 -5.96 10.45 -9.83
C LYS A 73 -6.18 10.79 -11.31
N ALA A 74 -6.84 9.90 -12.06
CA ALA A 74 -7.16 10.12 -13.46
C ALA A 74 -8.08 11.33 -13.66
N ARG A 75 -9.12 11.47 -12.83
CA ARG A 75 -10.04 12.63 -12.86
C ARG A 75 -9.30 13.93 -12.56
N ALA A 76 -8.42 13.95 -11.56
CA ALA A 76 -7.60 15.12 -11.24
C ALA A 76 -6.69 15.51 -12.41
N ALA A 77 -5.98 14.56 -13.01
CA ALA A 77 -5.14 14.81 -14.19
C ALA A 77 -5.97 15.33 -15.38
N TYR A 78 -7.13 14.73 -15.65
CA TYR A 78 -8.02 15.18 -16.71
C TYR A 78 -8.48 16.64 -16.51
N LEU A 79 -8.84 17.00 -15.27
CA LEU A 79 -9.23 18.36 -14.92
C LEU A 79 -8.09 19.36 -15.09
N GLN A 80 -6.86 18.99 -14.73
CA GLN A 80 -5.68 19.84 -14.94
C GLN A 80 -5.40 20.08 -16.43
N LEU A 81 -5.64 19.08 -17.28
CA LEU A 81 -5.46 19.19 -18.72
C LEU A 81 -6.60 19.92 -19.44
N ARG A 82 -7.65 20.36 -18.74
CA ARG A 82 -8.83 21.02 -19.34
C ARG A 82 -8.46 22.18 -20.26
N ASN A 83 -7.53 23.02 -19.84
CA ASN A 83 -7.12 24.19 -20.62
C ASN A 83 -6.36 23.80 -21.90
N ILE A 84 -5.60 22.70 -21.84
CA ILE A 84 -4.90 22.13 -23.00
C ILE A 84 -5.94 21.60 -23.99
N TRP A 85 -6.91 20.80 -23.54
CA TRP A 85 -7.96 20.28 -24.40
C TRP A 85 -8.85 21.35 -25.05
N ASN A 86 -9.05 22.49 -24.38
CA ASN A 86 -9.81 23.61 -24.91
C ASN A 86 -8.98 24.56 -25.80
N SER A 87 -7.67 24.33 -25.96
CA SER A 87 -6.81 25.21 -26.73
C SER A 87 -7.02 25.02 -28.23
N LYS A 88 -7.30 26.12 -28.93
CA LYS A 88 -7.39 26.16 -30.41
C LYS A 88 -6.02 26.16 -31.10
N GLN A 89 -4.93 26.29 -30.34
CA GLN A 89 -3.56 26.35 -30.87
C GLN A 89 -2.96 24.97 -31.13
N LEU A 90 -3.55 23.91 -30.58
CA LEU A 90 -3.09 22.54 -30.79
C LEU A 90 -3.56 22.03 -32.16
N SER A 91 -2.62 21.77 -33.08
CA SER A 91 -2.93 21.16 -34.37
C SER A 91 -3.00 19.63 -34.23
N THR A 92 -3.99 18.99 -34.84
CA THR A 92 -4.13 17.52 -34.91
C THR A 92 -3.36 16.94 -36.09
N ASN A 93 -2.05 17.22 -36.19
CA ASN A 93 -1.21 16.59 -37.21
C ASN A 93 -0.87 15.17 -36.77
N THR A 94 -1.73 14.22 -37.11
CA THR A 94 -1.46 12.78 -37.01
C THR A 94 -0.79 12.31 -38.31
N LYS A 95 0.18 11.40 -38.20
CA LYS A 95 0.81 10.75 -39.36
C LYS A 95 -0.15 9.82 -40.08
#